data_AF-A0AAV6LHE8-F1
#
_entry.id   AF-A0AAV6LHE8-F1
#
_cell.length_a   1.000
_cell.length_b   1.000
_cell.length_c   1.000
_cell.angle_alpha   90.00
_cell.angle_beta   90.00
_cell.angle_gamma   90.00
#
_symmetry.space_group_name_H-M   'P 1'
#
loop_
_entity.id
_entity.type
_entity.pdbx_description
1 polymer ?
#
loop_
_entity_poly.entity_id
_entity_poly.type
_entity_poly.pdbx_seq_one_letter_code
_entity_poly.pdbx_strand_id
1 'polypeptide(L)'
;MDKERIPAKEMVLGLAYHGYAWTLVDPKDNAIGSPARGRASTADGSMSYKYIKTYLRSYGVKVMYNASYVANYCIIGSFWIGFDDVEAIKTKVLYAREKELLGYKSMEGKCCCVENPESNVRDISQKIHDKEKLEELGNTIVVKRTIPKSL
;
A
#
# COMPACT_ATOMS: atom_id res chain seq x y z
N MET A 1 -12.89 -8.84 -32.73
CA MET A 1 -11.62 -8.20 -32.35
C MET A 1 -11.08 -9.01 -31.20
N ASP A 2 -10.30 -10.02 -31.53
CA ASP A 2 -9.79 -10.97 -30.54
C ASP A 2 -8.72 -10.24 -29.73
N LYS A 3 -9.00 -10.03 -28.45
CA LYS A 3 -8.01 -9.47 -27.52
C LYS A 3 -6.92 -10.53 -27.35
N GLU A 4 -5.70 -10.22 -27.74
CA GLU A 4 -4.53 -11.01 -27.35
C GLU A 4 -4.56 -11.16 -25.82
N ARG A 5 -4.79 -12.41 -25.39
CA ARG A 5 -4.91 -12.75 -23.97
C ARG A 5 -3.53 -13.17 -23.49
N ILE A 6 -2.90 -12.33 -22.70
CA ILE A 6 -1.69 -12.69 -21.96
C ILE A 6 -2.07 -13.72 -20.88
N PRO A 7 -1.40 -14.87 -20.79
CA PRO A 7 -1.62 -15.84 -19.71
C PRO A 7 -1.35 -15.23 -18.35
N ALA A 8 -2.18 -15.55 -17.34
CA ALA A 8 -2.04 -15.03 -15.98
C ALA A 8 -0.63 -15.28 -15.40
N LYS A 9 -0.07 -16.47 -15.67
CA LYS A 9 1.27 -16.89 -15.23
C LYS A 9 2.43 -16.13 -15.87
N GLU A 10 2.14 -15.22 -16.79
CA GLU A 10 3.13 -14.31 -17.40
C GLU A 10 2.93 -12.86 -16.93
N MET A 11 1.90 -12.58 -16.13
CA MET A 11 1.57 -11.24 -15.66
C MET A 11 2.11 -11.00 -14.25
N VAL A 12 2.70 -9.82 -14.03
CA VAL A 12 3.14 -9.35 -12.70
C VAL A 12 2.31 -8.16 -12.29
N LEU A 13 1.72 -8.21 -11.10
CA LEU A 13 0.98 -7.07 -10.54
C LEU A 13 1.94 -6.03 -9.94
N GLY A 14 1.94 -4.82 -10.47
CA GLY A 14 2.69 -3.71 -9.89
C GLY A 14 1.98 -3.16 -8.64
N LEU A 15 2.71 -3.00 -7.54
CA LEU A 15 2.23 -2.40 -6.30
C LEU A 15 2.90 -1.04 -6.10
N ALA A 16 2.12 0.04 -6.07
CA ALA A 16 2.66 1.39 -5.95
C ALA A 16 3.03 1.71 -4.49
N TYR A 17 4.31 2.03 -4.26
CA TYR A 17 4.80 2.44 -2.94
C TYR A 17 4.95 3.97 -2.80
N HIS A 18 4.00 4.67 -3.40
CA HIS A 18 3.87 6.13 -3.40
C HIS A 18 2.39 6.49 -3.53
N GLY A 19 2.07 7.74 -3.20
CA GLY A 19 0.74 8.30 -3.38
C GLY A 19 0.81 9.63 -4.12
N TYR A 20 -0.36 10.23 -4.26
CA TYR A 20 -0.51 11.56 -4.83
C TYR A 20 -1.36 12.42 -3.89
N ALA A 21 -1.05 13.71 -3.87
CA ALA A 21 -1.78 14.70 -3.09
C ALA A 21 -2.42 15.74 -4.00
N TRP A 22 -3.63 16.13 -3.63
CA TRP A 22 -4.44 17.12 -4.32
C TRP A 22 -5.01 18.13 -3.33
N THR A 23 -5.09 19.39 -3.75
CA THR A 23 -5.77 20.44 -2.99
C THR A 23 -7.23 20.47 -3.42
N LEU A 24 -8.15 20.14 -2.51
CA LEU A 24 -9.59 20.17 -2.76
C LEU A 24 -10.10 21.59 -3.04
N VAL A 25 -11.15 21.71 -3.84
CA VAL A 25 -11.89 22.97 -4.01
C VAL A 25 -12.63 23.31 -2.71
N ASP A 26 -13.40 22.36 -2.19
CA ASP A 26 -14.06 22.45 -0.89
C ASP A 26 -13.58 21.30 0.01
N PRO A 27 -12.90 21.56 1.14
CA PRO A 27 -12.50 20.52 2.08
C PRO A 27 -13.65 19.70 2.68
N LYS A 28 -14.89 20.23 2.63
CA LYS A 28 -16.08 19.49 3.06
C LYS A 28 -16.54 18.47 2.03
N ASP A 29 -16.18 18.65 0.76
CA ASP A 29 -16.38 17.69 -0.33
C ASP A 29 -15.07 16.92 -0.54
N ASN A 30 -14.94 15.81 0.20
CA ASN A 30 -13.67 15.08 0.33
C ASN A 30 -13.79 13.57 0.04
N ALA A 31 -14.89 13.17 -0.59
CA ALA A 31 -15.05 11.83 -1.13
C ALA A 31 -14.04 11.55 -2.26
N ILE A 32 -13.82 10.27 -2.56
CA ILE A 32 -13.07 9.89 -3.77
C ILE A 32 -13.77 10.50 -5.00
N GLY A 33 -13.01 11.21 -5.84
CA GLY A 33 -13.52 11.88 -7.03
C GLY A 33 -13.97 13.33 -6.81
N SER A 34 -13.83 13.87 -5.60
CA SER A 34 -14.18 15.28 -5.32
C SER A 34 -13.31 16.27 -6.12
N PRO A 35 -13.84 17.44 -6.50
CA PRO A 35 -13.09 18.42 -7.28
C PRO A 35 -11.83 18.92 -6.57
N ALA A 36 -10.72 18.98 -7.32
CA ALA A 36 -9.44 19.50 -6.86
C ALA A 36 -9.04 20.76 -7.64
N ARG A 37 -8.47 21.75 -6.94
CA ARG A 37 -7.81 22.93 -7.54
C ARG A 37 -6.53 22.55 -8.26
N GLY A 38 -5.88 21.48 -7.83
CA GLY A 38 -4.64 21.01 -8.42
C GLY A 38 -3.85 20.07 -7.51
N ARG A 39 -2.65 19.75 -7.96
CA ARG A 39 -1.67 18.91 -7.24
C ARG A 39 -1.18 19.63 -5.98
N ALA A 40 -0.86 18.88 -4.94
CA ALA A 40 -0.35 19.39 -3.66
C ALA A 40 0.96 18.70 -3.27
N SER A 41 1.67 19.22 -2.25
CA SER A 41 2.96 18.73 -1.75
C SER A 41 4.15 18.91 -2.70
N THR A 42 4.05 18.50 -3.95
CA THR A 42 5.12 18.58 -4.96
C THR A 42 4.57 19.09 -6.29
N ALA A 43 5.46 19.43 -7.24
CA ALA A 43 5.06 19.92 -8.56
C ALA A 43 4.18 18.92 -9.33
N ASP A 44 4.42 17.62 -9.15
CA ASP A 44 3.67 16.53 -9.77
C ASP A 44 2.62 15.89 -8.84
N GLY A 45 2.53 16.35 -7.60
CA GLY A 45 1.64 15.80 -6.60
C GLY A 45 2.15 14.54 -5.93
N SER A 46 3.26 13.95 -6.38
CA SER A 46 3.77 12.68 -5.86
C SER A 46 4.24 12.80 -4.41
N MET A 47 3.98 11.77 -3.61
CA MET A 47 4.47 11.64 -2.25
C MET A 47 4.97 10.23 -2.01
N SER A 48 6.21 10.09 -1.52
CA SER A 48 6.70 8.77 -1.09
C SER A 48 5.89 8.25 0.10
N TYR A 49 5.72 6.93 0.19
CA TYR A 49 5.01 6.32 1.32
C TYR A 49 5.61 6.73 2.68
N LYS A 50 6.95 6.84 2.77
CA LYS A 50 7.64 7.34 3.98
C LYS A 50 7.16 8.75 4.38
N TYR A 51 7.03 9.64 3.41
CA TYR A 51 6.58 11.01 3.64
C TYR A 51 5.11 11.05 4.06
N ILE A 52 4.26 10.24 3.43
CA ILE A 52 2.85 10.07 3.82
C ILE A 52 2.73 9.59 5.27
N LYS A 53 3.49 8.55 5.68
CA LYS A 53 3.45 8.09 7.09
C LYS A 53 3.94 9.15 8.07
N THR A 54 4.90 9.99 7.68
CA THR A 54 5.32 11.13 8.51
C THR A 54 4.18 12.14 8.66
N TYR A 55 3.50 12.51 7.57
CA TYR A 55 2.33 13.40 7.63
C TYR A 55 1.23 12.87 8.54
N LEU A 56 0.87 11.59 8.39
CA LEU A 56 -0.17 10.97 9.22
C LEU A 56 0.16 11.05 10.72
N ARG A 57 1.43 10.82 11.10
CA ARG A 57 1.87 10.93 12.49
C ARG A 57 1.87 12.38 12.98
N SER A 58 2.40 13.31 12.18
CA SER A 58 2.51 14.72 12.56
C SER A 58 1.15 15.39 12.77
N TYR A 59 0.15 15.02 11.97
CA TYR A 59 -1.20 15.60 12.05
C TYR A 59 -2.22 14.73 12.81
N GLY A 60 -1.83 13.55 13.29
CA GLY A 60 -2.73 12.63 14.01
C GLY A 60 -3.92 12.15 13.18
N VAL A 61 -3.76 12.06 11.86
CA VAL A 61 -4.86 11.77 10.93
C VAL A 61 -5.03 10.27 10.71
N LYS A 62 -6.29 9.83 10.71
CA LYS A 62 -6.66 8.44 10.41
C LYS A 62 -6.66 8.19 8.90
N VAL A 63 -6.16 7.02 8.52
CA VAL A 63 -6.24 6.52 7.14
C VAL A 63 -7.63 5.90 6.90
N MET A 64 -8.23 6.24 5.77
CA MET A 64 -9.47 5.63 5.29
C MET A 64 -9.14 4.62 4.20
N TYR A 65 -9.89 3.51 4.18
CA TYR A 65 -9.80 2.48 3.15
C TYR A 65 -11.13 2.44 2.39
N ASN A 66 -11.05 2.42 1.06
CA ASN A 66 -12.21 2.20 0.20
C ASN A 66 -12.05 0.87 -0.55
N ALA A 67 -12.93 -0.10 -0.23
CA ALA A 67 -12.89 -1.43 -0.82
C ALA A 67 -13.30 -1.47 -2.31
N SER A 68 -14.13 -0.53 -2.77
CA SER A 68 -14.55 -0.47 -4.17
C SER A 68 -13.41 -0.04 -5.09
N TYR A 69 -12.52 0.82 -4.60
CA TYR A 69 -11.33 1.27 -5.34
C TYR A 69 -10.06 0.50 -4.94
N VAL A 70 -10.10 -0.30 -3.88
CA VAL A 70 -8.95 -1.00 -3.28
C VAL A 70 -7.77 -0.03 -3.09
N ALA A 71 -8.06 1.08 -2.40
CA ALA A 71 -7.12 2.18 -2.19
C ALA A 71 -7.35 2.82 -0.82
N ASN A 72 -6.28 3.40 -0.27
CA ASN A 72 -6.30 4.17 0.96
C ASN A 72 -6.22 5.67 0.65
N TYR A 73 -6.74 6.49 1.57
CA TYR A 73 -6.62 7.93 1.49
C TYR A 73 -6.72 8.60 2.86
N CYS A 74 -6.27 9.85 2.96
CA CYS A 74 -6.48 10.68 4.13
C CYS A 74 -6.72 12.14 3.75
N ILE A 75 -7.34 12.90 4.66
CA ILE A 75 -7.62 14.32 4.52
C ILE A 75 -6.85 15.10 5.59
N ILE A 76 -6.08 16.10 5.17
CA ILE A 76 -5.33 16.98 6.08
C ILE A 76 -5.59 18.43 5.64
N GLY A 77 -6.44 19.14 6.38
CA GLY A 77 -6.92 20.46 5.97
C GLY A 77 -7.65 20.36 4.62
N SER A 78 -7.16 21.07 3.60
CA SER A 78 -7.67 21.00 2.23
C SER A 78 -6.96 19.97 1.36
N PHE A 79 -6.01 19.19 1.88
CA PHE A 79 -5.29 18.19 1.12
C PHE A 79 -5.98 16.84 1.20
N TRP A 80 -6.19 16.24 0.04
CA TRP A 80 -6.61 14.86 -0.15
C TRP A 80 -5.40 14.08 -0.63
N ILE A 81 -5.00 13.03 0.09
CA ILE A 81 -3.82 12.22 -0.24
C ILE A 81 -4.28 10.79 -0.47
N GLY A 82 -4.12 10.29 -1.69
CA GLY A 82 -4.45 8.92 -2.09
C GLY A 82 -3.20 8.07 -2.24
N PHE A 83 -3.21 6.85 -1.68
CA PHE A 83 -2.07 5.94 -1.66
C PHE A 83 -2.51 4.50 -1.36
N ASP A 84 -1.59 3.54 -1.43
CA ASP A 84 -1.83 2.19 -0.93
C ASP A 84 -1.22 2.02 0.47
N ASP A 85 -2.06 1.72 1.47
CA ASP A 85 -1.64 1.30 2.80
C ASP A 85 -1.88 -0.22 2.96
N VAL A 86 -1.67 -0.73 4.17
CA VAL A 86 -1.71 -2.17 4.49
C VAL A 86 -2.95 -2.88 3.95
N GLU A 87 -4.15 -2.30 4.04
CA GLU A 87 -5.40 -2.93 3.57
C GLU A 87 -5.45 -3.09 2.04
N ALA A 88 -5.10 -2.04 1.29
CA ALA A 88 -5.08 -2.11 -0.17
C ALA A 88 -4.01 -3.08 -0.67
N ILE A 89 -2.81 -3.05 -0.07
CA ILE A 89 -1.70 -3.96 -0.44
C ILE A 89 -2.08 -5.42 -0.19
N LYS A 90 -2.66 -5.73 0.98
CA LYS A 90 -3.13 -7.09 1.29
C LYS A 90 -4.15 -7.57 0.24
N THR A 91 -5.13 -6.74 -0.07
CA THR A 91 -6.18 -7.07 -1.05
C THR A 91 -5.58 -7.31 -2.44
N LYS A 92 -4.60 -6.50 -2.86
CA LYS A 92 -3.91 -6.63 -4.15
C LYS A 92 -3.03 -7.88 -4.23
N VAL A 93 -2.34 -8.23 -3.14
CA VAL A 93 -1.54 -9.46 -3.04
C VAL A 93 -2.44 -10.70 -3.10
N LEU A 94 -3.56 -10.69 -2.37
CA LEU A 94 -4.55 -11.77 -2.42
C LEU A 94 -5.13 -11.92 -3.82
N TYR A 95 -5.47 -10.81 -4.49
CA TYR A 95 -5.91 -10.83 -5.88
C TYR A 95 -4.89 -11.49 -6.81
N ALA A 96 -3.60 -11.14 -6.70
CA ALA A 96 -2.57 -11.75 -7.53
C ALA A 96 -2.48 -13.27 -7.32
N ARG A 97 -2.65 -13.74 -6.08
CA ARG A 97 -2.70 -15.17 -5.73
C ARG A 97 -3.93 -15.87 -6.31
N GLU A 98 -5.12 -15.32 -6.08
CA GLU A 98 -6.40 -15.89 -6.56
C GLU A 98 -6.49 -15.96 -8.08
N LYS A 99 -5.80 -15.06 -8.79
CA LYS A 99 -5.73 -15.07 -10.25
C LYS A 99 -4.56 -15.88 -10.81
N GLU A 100 -3.77 -16.52 -9.96
CA GLU A 100 -2.58 -17.28 -10.36
C GLU A 100 -1.64 -16.45 -11.25
N LEU A 101 -1.44 -15.18 -10.87
CA LEU A 101 -0.46 -14.33 -11.55
C LEU A 101 0.96 -14.86 -11.31
N LEU A 102 1.92 -14.47 -12.15
CA LEU A 102 3.34 -14.81 -11.95
C LEU A 102 3.84 -14.30 -10.58
N GLY A 103 3.30 -13.16 -10.13
CA GLY A 103 3.58 -12.58 -8.82
C GLY A 103 3.21 -11.11 -8.77
N TYR A 104 3.81 -10.40 -7.81
CA TYR A 104 3.68 -8.96 -7.65
C TYR A 104 5.05 -8.33 -7.42
N LYS A 105 5.19 -7.05 -7.81
CA LYS A 105 6.43 -6.30 -7.66
C LYS A 105 6.16 -4.92 -7.08
N SER A 106 6.92 -4.54 -6.05
CA SER A 106 6.93 -3.18 -5.54
C SER A 106 7.51 -2.24 -6.61
N MET A 107 6.79 -1.17 -6.90
CA MET A 107 7.22 -0.11 -7.79
C MET A 107 7.70 1.07 -6.97
N GLU A 108 9.02 1.26 -6.99
CA GLU A 108 9.64 2.50 -6.54
C GLU A 108 9.46 3.54 -7.65
N GLY A 109 8.46 4.41 -7.50
CA GLY A 109 8.42 5.64 -8.27
C GLY A 109 9.52 6.56 -7.75
N LYS A 110 10.38 7.09 -8.62
CA LYS A 110 11.23 8.24 -8.27
C LYS A 110 10.30 9.40 -7.92
N CYS A 111 9.96 9.55 -6.65
CA CYS A 111 9.37 10.79 -6.15
C CYS A 111 10.45 11.86 -6.35
N CYS A 112 10.12 12.95 -7.04
CA CYS A 112 11.05 14.03 -7.43
C CYS A 112 11.78 14.72 -6.26
N CYS A 113 11.62 14.24 -5.02
CA CYS A 113 11.98 14.95 -3.80
C CYS A 113 12.89 14.16 -2.83
N VAL A 114 13.39 12.97 -3.18
CA VAL A 114 14.23 12.20 -2.25
C VAL A 114 15.40 11.53 -2.97
N GLU A 115 16.61 12.04 -2.75
CA GLU A 115 17.82 11.24 -2.92
C GLU A 115 17.75 10.03 -1.96
N ASN A 116 18.02 8.86 -2.53
CA ASN A 116 17.94 7.52 -1.97
C ASN A 116 18.36 7.40 -0.49
N PRO A 117 17.62 6.63 0.34
CA PRO A 117 18.28 5.43 0.87
C PRO A 117 17.36 4.19 0.92
N GLU A 118 17.89 3.09 0.36
CA GLU A 118 17.27 1.78 0.06
C GLU A 118 16.89 0.90 1.27
N SER A 119 16.64 1.45 2.46
CA SER A 119 16.65 0.59 3.67
C SER A 119 15.34 -0.14 4.00
N ASN A 120 14.18 0.30 3.51
CA ASN A 120 12.89 -0.08 4.12
C ASN A 120 11.93 -0.90 3.23
N VAL A 121 12.15 -0.97 1.92
CA VAL A 121 11.27 -1.71 0.98
C VAL A 121 11.50 -3.22 1.10
N ARG A 122 12.75 -3.65 1.29
CA ARG A 122 13.08 -5.05 1.62
C ARG A 122 12.44 -5.47 2.93
N ASP A 123 12.40 -4.58 3.92
CA ASP A 123 11.97 -4.90 5.28
C ASP A 123 10.47 -5.23 5.36
N ILE A 124 9.59 -4.55 4.61
CA ILE A 124 8.15 -4.86 4.62
C ILE A 124 7.81 -6.05 3.72
N SER A 125 8.45 -6.19 2.55
CA SER A 125 8.28 -7.39 1.73
C SER A 125 8.78 -8.64 2.45
N GLN A 126 9.90 -8.53 3.16
CA GLN A 126 10.45 -9.59 4.00
C GLN A 126 9.54 -9.85 5.20
N LYS A 127 9.03 -8.82 5.89
CA LYS A 127 8.06 -9.00 7.01
C LYS A 127 6.75 -9.63 6.57
N ILE A 128 6.25 -9.32 5.37
CA ILE A 128 5.06 -9.98 4.81
C ILE A 128 5.39 -11.45 4.50
N HIS A 129 6.50 -11.71 3.82
CA HIS A 129 6.94 -13.08 3.52
C HIS A 129 7.23 -13.92 4.77
N ASP A 130 7.87 -13.34 5.79
CA ASP A 130 8.17 -13.98 7.07
C ASP A 130 6.89 -14.22 7.88
N LYS A 131 5.94 -13.28 7.84
CA LYS A 131 4.64 -13.46 8.49
C LYS A 131 3.81 -14.54 7.79
N GLU A 132 3.83 -14.60 6.46
CA GLU A 132 3.19 -15.66 5.68
C GLU A 132 3.82 -17.04 5.97
N LYS A 133 5.16 -17.11 6.09
CA LYS A 133 5.88 -18.33 6.50
C LYS A 133 5.52 -18.77 7.92
N LEU A 134 5.34 -17.83 8.85
CA LEU A 134 4.88 -18.13 10.22
C LEU A 134 3.42 -18.62 10.27
N GLU A 135 2.54 -18.09 9.41
CA GLU A 135 1.16 -18.56 9.28
C GLU A 135 1.09 -19.96 8.61
N GLU A 136 1.93 -20.25 7.61
CA GLU A 136 2.07 -21.59 7.01
C GLU A 136 2.67 -22.63 7.98
N LEU A 137 3.66 -22.25 8.78
CA LEU A 137 4.22 -23.08 9.86
C LEU A 137 3.20 -23.30 10.99
N GLY A 138 2.38 -22.29 11.30
CA GLY A 138 1.27 -22.40 12.25
C GLY A 138 0.19 -23.39 11.80
N ASN A 139 -0.02 -23.54 10.50
CA ASN A 139 -0.95 -24.52 9.92
C ASN A 139 -0.35 -25.93 9.79
N THR A 140 0.95 -26.11 10.00
CA THR A 140 1.66 -27.40 9.79
C THR A 140 2.31 -27.98 11.05
N ILE A 141 2.37 -27.26 12.18
CA ILE A 141 3.00 -27.77 13.41
C ILE A 141 1.97 -28.33 14.40
N VAL A 142 2.00 -29.66 14.50
CA VAL A 142 1.51 -30.48 15.61
C VAL A 142 1.80 -29.83 16.95
N VAL A 143 0.76 -29.65 17.76
CA VAL A 143 0.81 -29.22 19.16
C VAL A 143 1.89 -29.99 19.92
N LYS A 144 3.04 -29.36 20.19
CA LYS A 144 3.87 -29.71 21.34
C LYS A 144 3.90 -28.51 22.28
N ARG A 145 2.93 -28.51 23.20
CA ARG A 145 2.98 -27.71 24.43
C ARG A 145 4.22 -28.14 25.21
N THR A 146 5.09 -27.19 25.55
CA THR A 146 6.03 -27.36 26.66
C THR A 146 5.60 -26.39 27.76
N ILE A 147 5.14 -26.95 28.88
CA ILE A 147 4.76 -26.24 30.10
C ILE A 147 6.06 -25.76 30.78
N PRO A 148 6.21 -24.48 31.18
CA PRO A 148 7.35 -24.07 31.98
C PRO A 148 7.22 -24.62 33.40
N LYS A 149 8.26 -25.29 33.90
CA LYS A 149 8.43 -25.53 35.34
C LYS A 149 8.91 -24.23 35.98
N SER A 150 8.14 -23.75 36.95
CA SER A 150 8.54 -22.72 37.91
C SER A 150 9.69 -23.19 38.78
N LEU A 151 10.66 -22.30 39.01
CA LEU A 151 11.39 -22.14 40.27
C LEU A 151 11.58 -20.64 40.49
#